data_AF-A0A067QXF7-F1
#
_entry.id   AF-A0A067QXF7-F1
#
_cell.length_a   1.000
_cell.length_b   1.000
_cell.length_c   1.000
_cell.angle_alpha   90.00
_cell.angle_beta   90.00
_cell.angle_gamma   90.00
#
_symmetry.space_group_name_H-M   'P 1'
#
loop_
_entity.id
_entity.type
_entity.pdbx_description
1 polymer ?
#
loop_
_entity_poly.entity_id
_entity_poly.type
_entity_poly.pdbx_seq_one_letter_code
_entity_poly.pdbx_strand_id
1 'polypeptide(L)'
;MFVVISNMMAVNDSVLEECDKNGFVTRGLVQVVDTYAAAARLPSDGRLVIVSDNVALEAREVSPSEFRAIADGVSYSSPEIKSTDSSVLGENGEDIFINIPREALDRALRQLRSVRVQFVSYRNSKFFRQNNSISGSVVSYGAKQRVISASLSNITISNLTELLVYNFQNKNGNSKQICVYWDAESKLQYCVLRSIYRYVALRVQNGGAPNEWV
;
A
#
# COMPACT_ATOMS: atom_id res chain seq x y z
N MET A 1 -0.40 12.50 -15.47
CA MET A 1 -0.73 12.45 -14.02
C MET A 1 0.25 11.58 -13.23
N PHE A 2 0.32 10.27 -13.44
CA PHE A 2 1.19 9.37 -12.65
C PHE A 2 2.69 9.75 -12.66
N VAL A 3 3.21 10.26 -13.78
CA VAL A 3 4.58 10.81 -13.84
C VAL A 3 4.77 11.98 -12.87
N VAL A 4 3.78 12.85 -12.72
CA VAL A 4 3.85 13.98 -11.77
C VAL A 4 3.89 13.46 -10.33
N ILE A 5 3.04 12.48 -10.01
CA ILE A 5 3.01 11.86 -8.67
C ILE A 5 4.35 11.16 -8.38
N SER A 6 4.90 10.44 -9.36
CA SER A 6 6.23 9.83 -9.28
C SER A 6 7.33 10.87 -9.03
N ASN A 7 7.29 12.00 -9.73
CA ASN A 7 8.26 13.09 -9.54
C ASN A 7 8.12 13.72 -8.14
N MET A 8 6.90 13.91 -7.64
CA MET A 8 6.66 14.41 -6.28
C MET A 8 7.20 13.46 -5.21
N MET A 9 7.19 12.14 -5.46
CA MET A 9 7.83 11.16 -4.58
C MET A 9 9.37 11.19 -4.64
N ALA A 10 9.95 11.71 -5.71
CA ALA A 10 11.39 11.86 -5.88
C ALA A 10 11.93 13.14 -5.21
N VAL A 11 11.06 14.08 -4.84
CA VAL A 11 11.44 15.33 -4.13
C VAL A 11 12.16 14.99 -2.82
N ASN A 12 13.16 15.80 -2.48
CA ASN A 12 13.92 15.66 -1.23
C ASN A 12 13.03 15.76 0.00
N ASP A 13 13.36 14.96 1.03
CA ASP A 13 12.54 14.85 2.24
C ASP A 13 12.37 16.20 2.94
N SER A 14 13.45 16.98 3.06
CA SER A 14 13.44 18.32 3.68
C SER A 14 12.53 19.31 2.94
N VAL A 15 12.52 19.28 1.61
CA VAL A 15 11.66 20.14 0.79
C VAL A 15 10.20 19.75 0.98
N LEU A 16 9.91 18.44 0.97
CA LEU A 16 8.55 17.93 1.16
C LEU A 16 8.04 18.17 2.59
N GLU A 17 8.91 18.13 3.59
CA GLU A 17 8.60 18.49 4.99
C GLU A 17 8.29 19.98 5.13
N GLU A 18 9.10 20.85 4.54
CA GLU A 18 8.86 22.30 4.63
C GLU A 18 7.58 22.71 3.89
N CYS A 19 7.30 22.13 2.72
CA CYS A 19 6.14 22.48 1.89
C CYS A 19 4.83 21.81 2.34
N ASP A 20 4.89 20.70 3.07
CA ASP A 20 3.69 19.94 3.48
C ASP A 20 3.78 19.46 4.93
N LYS A 21 4.04 20.40 5.84
CA LYS A 21 4.16 20.16 7.30
C LYS A 21 2.99 19.38 7.88
N ASN A 22 1.78 19.61 7.37
CA ASN A 22 0.54 19.03 7.90
C ASN A 22 0.09 17.75 7.17
N GLY A 23 0.84 17.31 6.15
CA GLY A 23 0.49 16.14 5.33
C GLY A 23 -0.82 16.32 4.56
N PHE A 24 -1.16 17.53 4.14
CA PHE A 24 -2.36 17.83 3.36
C PHE A 24 -2.12 17.55 1.88
N VAL A 25 -0.99 18.03 1.35
CA VAL A 25 -0.64 17.87 -0.07
C VAL A 25 -0.42 16.40 -0.38
N THR A 26 0.38 15.69 0.42
CA THR A 26 0.65 14.27 0.17
C THR A 26 -0.61 13.41 0.28
N ARG A 27 -1.53 13.75 1.19
CA ARG A 27 -2.83 13.08 1.29
C ARG A 27 -3.69 13.31 0.06
N GLY A 28 -3.73 14.55 -0.44
CA GLY A 28 -4.40 14.86 -1.70
C GLY A 28 -3.83 14.06 -2.86
N LEU A 29 -2.50 13.89 -2.94
CA LEU A 29 -1.86 13.08 -3.97
C LEU A 29 -2.25 11.59 -3.87
N VAL A 30 -2.24 11.01 -2.67
CA VAL A 30 -2.71 9.62 -2.46
C VAL A 30 -4.19 9.49 -2.86
N GLN A 31 -5.03 10.45 -2.45
CA GLN A 31 -6.45 10.44 -2.81
C GLN A 31 -6.68 10.53 -4.33
N VAL A 32 -5.85 11.29 -5.05
CA VAL A 32 -5.91 11.35 -6.53
C VAL A 32 -5.58 10.00 -7.14
N VAL A 33 -4.56 9.29 -6.64
CA VAL A 33 -4.23 7.94 -7.11
C VAL A 33 -5.39 6.99 -6.86
N ASP A 34 -5.93 6.98 -5.64
CA ASP A 34 -7.03 6.09 -5.24
C ASP A 34 -8.29 6.35 -6.07
N THR A 35 -8.63 7.63 -6.26
CA THR A 35 -9.81 8.04 -7.06
C THR A 35 -9.66 7.59 -8.51
N TYR A 36 -8.46 7.75 -9.08
CA TYR A 36 -8.20 7.28 -10.43
C TYR A 36 -8.26 5.75 -10.52
N ALA A 37 -7.66 5.03 -9.57
CA ALA A 37 -7.70 3.56 -9.53
C ALA A 37 -9.14 3.03 -9.52
N ALA A 38 -10.02 3.71 -8.79
CA ALA A 38 -11.43 3.35 -8.69
C ALA A 38 -12.25 3.68 -9.93
N ALA A 39 -11.98 4.82 -10.58
CA ALA A 39 -12.84 5.36 -11.64
C ALA A 39 -12.32 5.19 -13.07
N ALA A 40 -11.03 4.88 -13.26
CA ALA A 40 -10.44 4.78 -14.59
C ALA A 40 -11.21 3.79 -15.48
N ARG A 41 -11.27 4.04 -16.79
CA ARG A 41 -11.85 3.05 -17.70
C ARG A 41 -10.89 1.88 -17.84
N LEU A 42 -11.38 0.65 -17.62
CA LEU A 42 -10.61 -0.56 -17.90
C LEU A 42 -10.61 -0.82 -19.42
N PRO A 43 -9.51 -1.33 -19.98
CA PRO A 43 -9.50 -1.86 -21.35
C PRO A 43 -10.41 -3.08 -21.47
N SER A 44 -10.59 -3.58 -22.70
CA SER A 44 -11.49 -4.71 -22.99
C SER A 44 -11.10 -6.03 -22.32
N ASP A 45 -9.85 -6.16 -21.90
CA ASP A 45 -9.34 -7.29 -21.12
C ASP A 45 -9.62 -7.18 -19.62
N GLY A 46 -10.29 -6.10 -19.18
CA GLY A 46 -10.65 -5.88 -17.78
C GLY A 46 -9.47 -5.54 -16.87
N ARG A 47 -8.29 -5.19 -17.41
CA ARG A 47 -7.08 -4.94 -16.61
C ARG A 47 -6.35 -3.67 -17.05
N LEU A 48 -6.07 -2.77 -16.12
CA LEU A 48 -5.29 -1.56 -16.30
C LEU A 48 -4.03 -1.64 -15.46
N VAL A 49 -2.87 -1.45 -16.08
CA VAL A 49 -1.58 -1.37 -15.39
C VAL A 49 -0.89 -0.06 -15.75
N ILE A 50 -0.43 0.68 -14.76
CA ILE A 50 0.35 1.91 -14.91
C ILE A 50 1.60 1.78 -14.06
N VAL A 51 2.78 1.98 -14.65
CA VAL A 51 4.06 1.86 -13.96
C VAL A 51 4.87 3.13 -14.17
N SER A 52 5.51 3.60 -13.11
CA SER A 52 6.46 4.70 -13.10
C SER A 52 7.60 4.40 -12.11
N ASP A 53 8.61 5.27 -12.06
CA ASP A 53 9.81 5.08 -11.23
C ASP A 53 9.58 5.09 -9.72
N ASN A 54 8.43 5.56 -9.24
CA ASN A 54 8.12 5.60 -7.81
C ASN A 54 6.70 5.13 -7.45
N VAL A 55 5.82 4.94 -8.44
CA VAL A 55 4.43 4.46 -8.24
C VAL A 55 4.08 3.45 -9.32
N ALA A 56 3.47 2.34 -8.92
CA ALA A 56 2.77 1.43 -9.82
C ALA A 56 1.33 1.23 -9.36
N LEU A 57 0.44 1.07 -10.32
CA LEU A 57 -0.98 0.83 -10.12
C LEU A 57 -1.42 -0.32 -11.01
N GLU A 58 -2.20 -1.23 -10.44
CA GLU A 58 -2.97 -2.21 -11.17
C GLU A 58 -4.44 -2.13 -10.75
N ALA A 59 -5.34 -2.03 -11.71
CA ALA A 59 -6.77 -2.16 -11.46
C ALA A 59 -7.32 -3.25 -12.38
N ARG A 60 -8.10 -4.18 -11.82
CA ARG A 60 -8.77 -5.23 -12.60
C ARG A 60 -10.19 -5.47 -12.13
N GLU A 61 -11.03 -5.90 -13.04
CA GLU A 61 -12.37 -6.36 -12.70
C GLU A 61 -12.35 -7.87 -12.42
N VAL A 62 -13.15 -8.29 -11.43
CA VAL A 62 -13.37 -9.69 -11.10
C VAL A 62 -14.86 -9.93 -11.22
N SER A 63 -15.24 -10.66 -12.26
CA SER A 63 -16.60 -11.14 -12.49
C SER A 63 -16.90 -12.42 -11.71
N PRO A 64 -18.18 -12.80 -11.53
CA PRO A 64 -18.55 -14.06 -10.89
C PRO A 64 -17.98 -15.29 -11.62
N SER A 65 -17.81 -15.21 -12.95
CA SER A 65 -17.16 -16.26 -13.74
C SER A 65 -15.68 -16.39 -13.45
N GLU A 66 -14.95 -15.28 -13.38
CA GLU A 66 -13.52 -15.29 -13.05
C GLU A 66 -13.29 -15.74 -11.60
N PHE A 67 -14.14 -15.29 -10.67
CA PHE A 67 -14.08 -15.72 -9.27
C PHE A 67 -14.17 -17.24 -9.10
N ARG A 68 -14.95 -17.95 -9.92
CA ARG A 68 -15.02 -19.42 -9.87
C ARG A 68 -13.66 -20.06 -10.17
N ALA A 69 -12.85 -19.46 -11.04
CA ALA A 69 -11.52 -19.93 -11.39
C ALA A 69 -10.42 -19.53 -10.38
N ILE A 70 -10.69 -18.58 -9.47
CA ILE A 70 -9.70 -18.05 -8.51
C ILE A 70 -9.64 -18.93 -7.26
N ALA A 71 -8.65 -19.81 -7.12
CA ALA A 71 -8.53 -20.71 -5.96
C ALA A 71 -8.20 -19.97 -4.65
N ASP A 72 -7.10 -19.21 -4.62
CA ASP A 72 -6.50 -18.67 -3.38
C ASP A 72 -6.68 -17.16 -3.20
N GLY A 73 -7.48 -16.55 -4.07
CA GLY A 73 -7.69 -15.11 -4.11
C GLY A 73 -6.84 -14.41 -5.18
N VAL A 74 -6.64 -13.12 -4.97
CA VAL A 74 -6.14 -12.20 -5.98
C VAL A 74 -4.85 -11.59 -5.48
N SER A 75 -3.76 -12.08 -6.06
CA SER A 75 -2.39 -11.66 -5.77
C SER A 75 -1.94 -10.51 -6.66
N TYR A 76 -1.13 -9.63 -6.11
CA TYR A 76 -0.41 -8.60 -6.82
C TYR A 76 1.03 -8.53 -6.32
N SER A 77 1.93 -8.41 -7.28
CA SER A 77 3.35 -8.22 -7.07
C SER A 77 3.75 -6.95 -7.79
N SER A 78 4.40 -6.04 -7.07
CA SER A 78 4.84 -4.80 -7.69
C SER A 78 5.81 -5.12 -8.83
N PRO A 79 5.60 -4.58 -10.05
CA PRO A 79 6.59 -4.68 -11.11
C PRO A 79 7.94 -4.17 -10.60
N GLU A 80 9.04 -4.78 -11.04
CA GLU A 80 10.39 -4.27 -10.73
C GLU A 80 10.51 -2.83 -11.22
N ILE A 81 10.46 -1.90 -10.28
CA ILE A 81 10.73 -0.50 -10.53
C ILE A 81 12.26 -0.38 -10.64
N LYS A 82 12.79 -0.37 -11.86
CA LYS A 82 14.23 -0.29 -12.13
C LYS A 82 14.84 0.87 -11.34
N SER A 83 15.67 0.56 -10.35
CA SER A 83 16.49 1.54 -9.66
C SER A 83 17.79 1.73 -10.44
N THR A 84 18.08 2.97 -10.85
CA THR A 84 19.35 3.33 -11.51
C THR A 84 20.57 3.23 -10.58
N ASP A 85 20.36 3.05 -9.27
CA ASP A 85 21.45 2.83 -8.31
C ASP A 85 21.78 1.34 -8.20
N SER A 86 22.59 0.86 -9.15
CA SER A 86 23.23 -0.45 -9.06
C SER A 86 24.37 -0.40 -8.05
N SER A 87 24.19 -1.03 -6.89
CA SER A 87 25.30 -1.72 -6.22
C SER A 87 24.79 -2.73 -5.20
N VAL A 88 25.22 -3.98 -5.41
CA VAL A 88 25.34 -5.08 -4.45
C VAL A 88 24.16 -6.06 -4.31
N LEU A 89 24.32 -7.16 -5.06
CA LEU A 89 23.91 -8.56 -4.84
C LEU A 89 22.42 -8.90 -4.94
N GLY A 90 22.16 -9.87 -5.82
CA GLY A 90 20.85 -10.18 -6.36
C GLY A 90 19.98 -11.06 -5.47
N GLU A 91 18.71 -11.10 -5.86
CA GLU A 91 17.97 -12.31 -6.20
C GLU A 91 16.71 -11.86 -6.95
N ASN A 92 16.37 -12.56 -8.03
CA ASN A 92 15.11 -12.39 -8.75
C ASN A 92 13.97 -12.68 -7.76
N GLY A 93 13.43 -11.66 -7.12
CA GLY A 93 12.42 -11.79 -6.09
C GLY A 93 11.49 -10.59 -6.09
N GLU A 94 10.20 -10.86 -6.20
CA GLU A 94 9.15 -9.85 -6.10
C GLU A 94 9.30 -9.10 -4.76
N ASP A 95 9.83 -7.88 -4.82
CA ASP A 95 10.22 -7.11 -3.63
C ASP A 95 9.04 -6.77 -2.69
N ILE A 96 7.82 -6.74 -3.24
CA ILE A 96 6.58 -6.52 -2.51
C ILE A 96 5.45 -7.33 -3.13
N PHE A 97 4.71 -8.01 -2.27
CA PHE A 97 3.57 -8.85 -2.63
C PHE A 97 2.38 -8.57 -1.70
N ILE A 98 1.16 -8.67 -2.23
CA ILE A 98 -0.08 -8.68 -1.44
C ILE A 98 -1.07 -9.66 -2.07
N ASN A 99 -1.73 -10.46 -1.25
CA ASN A 99 -2.83 -11.33 -1.67
C ASN A 99 -4.13 -10.95 -0.95
N ILE A 100 -5.15 -10.63 -1.72
CA ILE A 100 -6.51 -10.48 -1.22
C ILE A 100 -7.14 -11.88 -1.17
N PRO A 101 -7.55 -12.37 0.02
CA PRO A 101 -8.07 -13.71 0.17
C PRO A 101 -9.39 -13.90 -0.59
N ARG A 102 -9.65 -15.15 -0.99
CA ARG A 102 -10.88 -15.52 -1.71
C ARG A 102 -12.13 -15.13 -0.94
N GLU A 103 -12.12 -15.26 0.40
CA GLU A 103 -13.24 -14.86 1.27
C GLU A 103 -13.65 -13.40 1.06
N ALA A 104 -12.70 -12.48 0.92
CA ALA A 104 -12.99 -11.07 0.72
C ALA A 104 -13.68 -10.83 -0.63
N LEU A 105 -13.23 -11.52 -1.68
CA LEU A 105 -13.85 -11.44 -3.00
C LEU A 105 -15.26 -12.04 -3.00
N ASP A 106 -15.46 -13.16 -2.31
CA ASP A 106 -16.78 -13.79 -2.17
C ASP A 106 -17.79 -12.84 -1.50
N ARG A 107 -17.41 -12.29 -0.35
CA ARG A 107 -18.25 -11.33 0.39
C ARG A 107 -18.54 -10.08 -0.45
N ALA A 108 -17.58 -9.62 -1.24
CA ALA A 108 -17.74 -8.50 -2.17
C ALA A 108 -18.76 -8.81 -3.29
N LEU A 109 -18.64 -9.97 -3.94
CA LEU A 109 -19.49 -10.39 -5.05
C LEU A 109 -20.93 -10.71 -4.63
N ARG A 110 -21.18 -10.96 -3.34
CA ARG A 110 -22.55 -11.04 -2.81
C ARG A 110 -23.27 -9.69 -2.82
N GLN A 111 -22.53 -8.58 -2.83
CA GLN A 111 -23.08 -7.22 -2.81
C GLN A 111 -23.04 -6.55 -4.19
N LEU A 112 -22.05 -6.92 -5.02
CA LEU A 112 -21.79 -6.29 -6.32
C LEU A 112 -21.83 -7.33 -7.44
N ARG A 113 -22.30 -6.93 -8.63
CA ARG A 113 -22.32 -7.80 -9.83
C ARG A 113 -20.92 -8.18 -10.31
N SER A 114 -19.97 -7.28 -10.13
CA SER A 114 -18.55 -7.45 -10.39
C SER A 114 -17.77 -6.62 -9.37
N VAL A 115 -16.55 -7.04 -9.07
CA VAL A 115 -15.70 -6.40 -8.07
C VAL A 115 -14.47 -5.87 -8.76
N ARG A 116 -14.28 -4.56 -8.72
CA ARG A 116 -13.04 -3.92 -9.10
C ARG A 116 -12.01 -4.08 -8.00
N VAL A 117 -10.92 -4.77 -8.27
CA VAL A 117 -9.76 -4.84 -7.40
C VAL A 117 -8.73 -3.81 -7.84
N GLN A 118 -8.19 -3.06 -6.89
CA GLN A 118 -7.15 -2.07 -7.13
C GLN A 118 -5.95 -2.39 -6.26
N PHE A 119 -4.77 -2.28 -6.84
CA PHE A 119 -3.48 -2.37 -6.19
C PHE A 119 -2.66 -1.15 -6.52
N VAL A 120 -1.97 -0.61 -5.52
CA VAL A 120 -1.04 0.50 -5.71
C VAL A 120 0.20 0.23 -4.90
N SER A 121 1.37 0.30 -5.51
CA SER A 121 2.65 0.25 -4.81
C SER A 121 3.38 1.58 -4.94
N TYR A 122 3.95 2.02 -3.82
CA TYR A 122 4.75 3.23 -3.71
C TYR A 122 6.16 2.82 -3.30
N ARG A 123 7.16 3.36 -4.01
CA ARG A 123 8.58 3.02 -3.77
C ARG A 123 9.11 3.55 -2.44
N ASN A 124 8.45 4.54 -1.85
CA ASN A 124 8.87 5.18 -0.61
C ASN A 124 7.64 5.69 0.17
N SER A 125 7.80 5.97 1.46
CA SER A 125 6.70 6.24 2.41
C SER A 125 6.47 7.74 2.62
N LYS A 126 7.11 8.60 1.82
CA LYS A 126 7.07 10.06 1.95
C LYS A 126 5.66 10.65 1.96
N PHE A 127 4.70 9.98 1.32
CA PHE A 127 3.32 10.44 1.30
C PHE A 127 2.48 10.03 2.52
N PHE A 128 3.00 9.12 3.34
CA PHE A 128 2.30 8.46 4.46
C PHE A 128 2.91 8.87 5.81
N ARG A 129 3.26 10.15 5.94
CA ARG A 129 3.92 10.71 7.14
C ARG A 129 2.90 10.96 8.23
N GLN A 130 3.24 10.56 9.45
CA GLN A 130 2.47 10.91 10.64
C GLN A 130 2.63 12.40 10.94
N ASN A 131 1.57 13.02 11.48
CA ASN A 131 1.67 14.39 11.94
C ASN A 131 2.41 14.42 13.28
N ASN A 132 3.63 14.96 13.30
CA ASN A 132 4.52 15.03 14.47
C ASN A 132 3.95 15.87 15.64
N SER A 133 2.74 16.42 15.51
CA SER A 133 2.12 17.26 16.55
C SER A 133 1.45 16.47 17.68
N ILE A 134 1.36 15.13 17.61
CA ILE A 134 0.64 14.32 18.59
C ILE A 134 1.51 13.14 19.05
N SER A 135 2.03 13.27 20.27
CA SER A 135 2.62 12.22 21.12
C SER A 135 4.11 11.89 20.93
N GLY A 136 4.86 12.03 22.03
CA GLY A 136 6.30 11.79 22.16
C GLY A 136 6.78 10.35 22.03
N SER A 137 6.05 9.49 21.31
CA SER A 137 6.58 8.20 20.85
C SER A 137 7.10 8.36 19.43
N VAL A 138 8.41 8.55 19.30
CA VAL A 138 9.12 8.70 18.02
C VAL A 138 9.17 7.34 17.32
N VAL A 139 8.05 6.91 16.75
CA VAL A 139 8.11 5.86 15.73
C VAL A 139 8.62 6.55 14.47
N SER A 140 9.94 6.54 14.30
CA SER A 140 10.59 7.12 13.12
C SER A 140 10.45 6.15 11.95
N TYR A 141 9.55 6.48 11.03
CA TYR A 141 9.43 5.79 9.75
C TYR A 141 10.51 6.34 8.83
N GLY A 142 11.45 5.49 8.43
CA GLY A 142 12.37 5.87 7.38
C GLY A 142 11.56 6.17 6.12
N ALA A 143 11.67 7.39 5.58
CA ALA A 143 11.00 7.85 4.35
C ALA A 143 11.20 6.93 3.14
N LYS A 144 12.13 5.97 3.25
CA LYS A 144 12.55 4.98 2.25
C LYS A 144 11.71 3.68 2.26
N GLN A 145 10.79 3.51 3.21
CA GLN A 145 9.98 2.29 3.30
C GLN A 145 8.99 2.22 2.13
N ARG A 146 8.88 1.05 1.50
CA ARG A 146 7.89 0.85 0.44
C ARG A 146 6.49 0.72 1.05
N VAL A 147 5.48 1.04 0.25
CA VAL A 147 4.08 0.96 0.65
C VAL A 147 3.32 0.18 -0.40
N ILE A 148 2.40 -0.68 0.03
CA ILE A 148 1.49 -1.38 -0.87
C ILE A 148 0.07 -1.19 -0.38
N SER A 149 -0.83 -0.96 -1.31
CA SER A 149 -2.25 -0.81 -1.05
C SER A 149 -3.06 -1.76 -1.89
N ALA A 150 -4.13 -2.26 -1.29
CA ALA A 150 -5.16 -3.06 -1.93
C ALA A 150 -6.55 -2.57 -1.50
N SER A 151 -7.46 -2.45 -2.48
CA SER A 151 -8.86 -2.07 -2.26
C SER A 151 -9.82 -2.82 -3.18
N LEU A 152 -11.03 -3.03 -2.69
CA LEU A 152 -12.13 -3.68 -3.39
C LEU A 152 -13.24 -2.66 -3.63
N SER A 153 -13.30 -2.11 -4.85
CA SER A 153 -14.34 -1.17 -5.28
C SER A 153 -14.56 -0.05 -4.24
N ASN A 154 -15.82 0.25 -3.88
CA ASN A 154 -16.16 1.19 -2.81
C ASN A 154 -16.84 0.45 -1.64
N ILE A 155 -16.37 -0.76 -1.32
CA ILE A 155 -16.92 -1.59 -0.25
C ILE A 155 -15.88 -1.87 0.82
N THR A 156 -16.38 -2.09 2.04
CA THR A 156 -15.60 -2.36 3.24
C THR A 156 -15.94 -3.76 3.73
N ILE A 157 -14.91 -4.57 4.00
CA ILE A 157 -15.09 -5.95 4.47
C ILE A 157 -14.30 -6.15 5.75
N SER A 158 -14.97 -6.09 6.88
CA SER A 158 -14.34 -6.35 8.17
C SER A 158 -14.44 -7.82 8.57
N ASN A 159 -13.61 -8.21 9.57
CA ASN A 159 -13.66 -9.52 10.22
C ASN A 159 -13.60 -10.69 9.22
N LEU A 160 -12.55 -10.70 8.41
CA LEU A 160 -12.20 -11.87 7.62
C LEU A 160 -11.69 -12.99 8.53
N THR A 161 -12.04 -14.22 8.18
CA THR A 161 -11.48 -15.42 8.82
C THR A 161 -10.16 -15.83 8.16
N GLU A 162 -10.04 -15.60 6.85
CA GLU A 162 -8.81 -15.69 6.09
C GLU A 162 -8.04 -14.37 6.15
N LEU A 163 -6.76 -14.44 6.52
CA LEU A 163 -5.94 -13.24 6.64
C LEU A 163 -5.51 -12.72 5.27
N LEU A 164 -5.49 -11.39 5.14
CA LEU A 164 -4.76 -10.74 4.06
C LEU A 164 -3.26 -10.93 4.30
N VAL A 165 -2.56 -11.50 3.31
CA VAL A 165 -1.13 -11.77 3.39
C VAL A 165 -0.38 -10.76 2.53
N TYR A 166 0.68 -10.19 3.07
CA TYR A 166 1.60 -9.34 2.32
C TYR A 166 3.04 -9.64 2.69
N ASN A 167 3.96 -9.38 1.77
CA ASN A 167 5.39 -9.60 1.96
C ASN A 167 6.17 -8.34 1.59
N PHE A 168 7.14 -7.99 2.43
CA PHE A 168 8.14 -6.96 2.15
C PHE A 168 9.53 -7.52 2.45
N GLN A 169 10.46 -7.35 1.51
CA GLN A 169 11.86 -7.66 1.79
C GLN A 169 12.43 -6.83 2.94
N ASN A 170 13.22 -7.49 3.78
CA ASN A 170 13.90 -6.88 4.90
C ASN A 170 15.23 -6.28 4.50
N LYS A 171 15.21 -5.02 4.08
CA LYS A 171 16.45 -4.30 3.73
C LYS A 171 17.32 -3.94 4.94
N ASN A 172 16.79 -4.02 6.16
CA ASN A 172 17.45 -3.57 7.38
C ASN A 172 17.71 -4.72 8.38
N GLY A 173 17.91 -5.94 7.88
CA GLY A 173 18.36 -7.10 8.66
C GLY A 173 17.55 -7.36 9.94
N ASN A 174 18.21 -7.56 11.07
CA ASN A 174 17.59 -8.01 12.33
C ASN A 174 16.77 -6.95 13.10
N SER A 175 16.42 -5.82 12.49
CA SER A 175 15.61 -4.80 13.16
C SER A 175 14.18 -5.27 13.40
N LYS A 176 13.66 -5.07 14.61
CA LYS A 176 12.25 -5.37 14.96
C LYS A 176 11.31 -4.59 14.02
N GLN A 177 10.36 -5.30 13.44
CA GLN A 177 9.38 -4.75 12.51
C GLN A 177 7.99 -4.86 13.11
N ILE A 178 7.19 -3.84 12.87
CA ILE A 178 5.75 -3.91 13.11
C ILE A 178 5.00 -3.72 11.80
N CYS A 179 3.89 -4.44 11.71
CA CYS A 179 2.95 -4.43 10.61
C CYS A 179 1.87 -3.39 10.92
N VAL A 180 1.80 -2.31 10.15
CA VAL A 180 0.80 -1.25 10.36
C VAL A 180 0.04 -0.95 9.08
N TYR A 181 -1.13 -0.32 9.23
CA TYR A 181 -1.86 0.27 8.11
C TYR A 181 -2.06 1.78 8.27
N TRP A 182 -2.17 2.48 7.14
CA TRP A 182 -2.44 3.92 7.12
C TRP A 182 -3.94 4.21 7.20
N ASP A 183 -4.36 4.93 8.24
CA ASP A 183 -5.72 5.49 8.35
C ASP A 183 -5.71 7.00 8.03
N ALA A 184 -6.41 7.37 6.97
CA ALA A 184 -6.48 8.73 6.45
C ALA A 184 -7.32 9.68 7.33
N GLU A 185 -8.26 9.16 8.13
CA GLU A 185 -9.14 9.96 8.98
C GLU A 185 -8.49 10.28 10.33
N SER A 186 -7.95 9.26 11.00
CA SER A 186 -7.30 9.45 12.29
C SER A 186 -5.87 10.01 12.17
N LYS A 187 -5.24 9.93 10.98
CA LYS A 187 -3.79 10.13 10.78
C LYS A 187 -2.93 9.26 11.70
N LEU A 188 -3.53 8.24 12.32
CA LEU A 188 -2.89 7.31 13.22
C LEU A 188 -2.64 6.02 12.46
N GLN A 189 -1.55 5.37 12.82
CA GLN A 189 -1.23 4.05 12.31
C GLN A 189 -1.56 3.05 13.40
N TYR A 190 -2.51 2.16 13.13
CA TYR A 190 -2.86 1.11 14.05
C TYR A 190 -2.09 -0.15 13.72
N CYS A 191 -1.50 -0.77 14.74
CA CYS A 191 -1.26 -2.21 14.73
C CYS A 191 -2.63 -2.89 14.88
N VAL A 192 -2.91 -3.91 14.07
CA VAL A 192 -3.88 -5.02 14.30
C VAL A 192 -4.74 -5.35 13.06
N LEU A 193 -4.80 -6.66 12.80
CA LEU A 193 -5.43 -7.47 11.76
C LEU A 193 -6.98 -7.43 11.67
N ARG A 194 -7.67 -6.34 12.00
CA ARG A 194 -9.15 -6.37 12.04
C ARG A 194 -9.82 -5.10 11.56
N SER A 195 -9.98 -4.99 10.23
CA SER A 195 -11.10 -4.36 9.48
C SER A 195 -10.59 -3.77 8.15
N ILE A 196 -11.22 -4.12 7.01
CA ILE A 196 -10.80 -3.60 5.69
C ILE A 196 -11.64 -2.39 5.33
N TYR A 197 -11.09 -1.20 5.55
CA TYR A 197 -11.51 0.00 4.82
C TYR A 197 -10.67 0.18 3.56
N ARG A 198 -9.34 0.09 3.73
CA ARG A 198 -8.28 0.09 2.72
C ARG A 198 -7.08 -0.53 3.43
N TYR A 199 -6.40 -1.50 2.83
CA TYR A 199 -5.13 -1.94 3.39
C TYR A 199 -4.04 -1.10 2.75
N VAL A 200 -3.26 -0.40 3.55
CA VAL A 200 -2.04 0.30 3.14
C VAL A 200 -0.95 -0.23 4.04
N ALA A 201 -0.30 -1.32 3.67
CA ALA A 201 0.71 -1.91 4.54
C ALA A 201 1.97 -1.05 4.50
N LEU A 202 2.35 -0.55 5.68
CA LEU A 202 3.62 0.09 5.93
C LEU A 202 4.43 -0.83 6.84
N ARG A 203 5.71 -0.98 6.50
CA ARG A 203 6.68 -1.62 7.36
C ARG A 203 7.31 -0.56 8.23
N VAL A 204 7.51 -0.80 9.52
CA VAL A 204 8.00 0.22 10.47
C VAL A 204 9.15 -0.31 11.29
N GLN A 205 10.17 0.52 11.53
CA GLN A 205 11.28 0.18 12.42
C GLN A 205 11.10 0.84 13.78
N ASN A 206 11.29 0.09 14.84
CA ASN A 206 11.26 0.65 16.18
C ASN A 206 12.64 1.27 16.51
N GLY A 207 12.71 2.61 16.51
CA GLY A 207 13.89 3.38 16.90
C GLY A 207 13.90 3.63 18.41
N GLY A 208 14.08 2.59 19.21
CA GLY A 208 14.16 2.72 20.67
C GLY A 208 14.58 1.41 21.33
N ALA A 209 15.67 1.46 22.11
CA ALA A 209 16.12 0.39 23.00
C ALA A 209 15.06 0.09 24.09
N PRO A 210 15.08 -1.10 24.70
CA PRO A 210 13.94 -1.67 25.40
C PRO A 210 13.85 -1.13 26.82
N ASN A 211 12.65 -0.73 27.24
CA ASN A 211 12.27 -0.90 28.63
C ASN A 211 11.23 -2.02 28.67
N GLU A 212 11.68 -3.16 29.21
CA GLU A 212 10.87 -4.27 29.68
C GLU A 212 9.66 -3.76 30.47
N TRP A 213 8.49 -4.36 30.29
CA TRP A 213 7.56 -4.61 31.39
C TRP A 213 6.81 -5.92 31.15
N VAL A 214 6.77 -6.70 32.24
CA VAL A 214 5.97 -7.88 32.55
C VAL A 214 4.49 -7.68 32.22
#